data_AF-A0A2E4K5M2-F1
#
_entry.id   AF-A0A2E4K5M2-F1
#
_cell.length_a   1.000
_cell.length_b   1.000
_cell.length_c   1.000
_cell.angle_alpha   90.00
_cell.angle_beta   90.00
_cell.angle_gamma   90.00
#
_symmetry.space_group_name_H-M   'P 1'
#
loop_
_entity.id
_entity.type
_entity.pdbx_description
1 polymer ?
#
loop_
_entity_poly.entity_id
_entity_poly.type
_entity_poly.pdbx_seq_one_letter_code
_entity_poly.pdbx_strand_id
1 'polypeptide(L)'
;MEGVAWFTHKYIMHGFLWNLHKSHHKVHKHFFEMNDLFAVMFSIPSILLIYFGYSYESYSILKYFGIGIFLYGVAYIIFHDVIVHRRIKINFKSNNEYMRRIMNAHYVHHKVHSKDGAKAFGFLFAPKKYDIKKD
;
A
#
# COMPACT_ATOMS: atom_id res chain seq x y z
N MET A 1 6.39 9.02 -3.77
CA MET A 1 5.63 8.20 -2.79
C MET A 1 6.05 6.73 -2.80
N GLU A 2 6.13 6.03 -3.93
CA GLU A 2 6.48 4.58 -3.99
C GLU A 2 7.72 4.19 -3.15
N GLY A 3 8.82 4.94 -3.24
CA GLY A 3 10.02 4.65 -2.43
C GLY A 3 9.78 4.72 -0.92
N VAL A 4 8.99 5.69 -0.46
CA VAL A 4 8.56 5.81 0.95
C VAL A 4 7.66 4.65 1.33
N ALA A 5 6.72 4.29 0.46
CA ALA A 5 5.82 3.16 0.70
C ALA A 5 6.58 1.84 0.81
N TRP A 6 7.52 1.58 -0.11
CA TRP A 6 8.39 0.41 -0.07
C TRP A 6 9.22 0.36 1.21
N PHE A 7 9.82 1.48 1.60
CA PHE A 7 10.64 1.56 2.81
C PHE A 7 9.80 1.29 4.05
N THR A 8 8.66 1.96 4.18
CA THR A 8 7.73 1.77 5.30
C THR A 8 7.22 0.34 5.35
N HIS A 9 6.84 -0.23 4.21
CA HIS A 9 6.37 -1.60 4.12
C HIS A 9 7.44 -2.60 4.60
N LYS A 10 8.67 -2.46 4.11
CA LYS A 10 9.77 -3.38 4.42
C LYS A 10 10.32 -3.23 5.85
N TYR A 11 10.56 -2.02 6.30
CA TYR A 11 11.32 -1.78 7.54
C TYR A 11 10.48 -1.38 8.74
N ILE A 12 9.27 -0.87 8.51
CA ILE A 12 8.37 -0.44 9.59
C ILE A 12 7.25 -1.47 9.77
N MET A 13 6.49 -1.76 8.72
CA MET A 13 5.36 -2.69 8.76
C MET A 13 5.82 -4.13 8.95
N HIS A 14 6.81 -4.58 8.17
CA HIS A 14 7.56 -5.83 8.43
C HIS A 14 8.67 -5.68 9.49
N GLY A 15 8.64 -4.60 10.26
CA GLY A 15 9.63 -4.27 11.29
C GLY A 15 9.01 -4.26 12.69
N PHE A 16 9.06 -3.11 13.33
CA PHE A 16 8.54 -2.91 14.68
C PHE A 16 7.00 -2.79 14.73
N LEU A 17 6.34 -2.44 13.62
CA LEU A 17 4.87 -2.41 13.52
C LEU A 17 4.28 -3.70 12.93
N TRP A 18 5.02 -4.81 12.97
CA TRP A 18 4.53 -6.11 12.52
C TRP A 18 3.25 -6.55 13.23
N ASN A 19 3.06 -6.19 14.50
CA ASN A 19 1.82 -6.56 15.20
C ASN A 19 0.56 -5.94 14.56
N LEU A 20 0.68 -4.79 13.87
CA LEU A 20 -0.41 -4.19 13.11
C LEU A 20 -0.56 -4.82 11.73
N HIS A 21 0.57 -5.14 11.08
CA HIS A 21 0.57 -5.69 9.72
C HIS A 21 0.33 -7.20 9.65
N LYS A 22 0.55 -7.94 10.74
CA LYS A 22 0.43 -9.40 10.80
C LYS A 22 -0.97 -9.89 10.47
N SER A 23 -2.02 -9.15 10.84
CA SER A 23 -3.41 -9.52 10.48
C SER A 23 -3.55 -9.63 8.97
N HIS A 24 -2.91 -8.71 8.25
CA HIS A 24 -2.97 -8.60 6.81
C HIS A 24 -2.28 -9.77 6.07
N HIS A 25 -1.26 -10.35 6.68
CA HIS A 25 -0.59 -11.54 6.16
C HIS A 25 -1.33 -12.84 6.45
N LYS A 26 -2.42 -12.82 7.20
CA LYS A 26 -3.16 -14.03 7.59
C LYS A 26 -4.55 -14.02 6.99
N VAL A 27 -4.99 -15.19 6.53
CA VAL A 27 -6.36 -15.33 6.04
C VAL A 27 -7.33 -15.23 7.22
N HIS A 28 -8.29 -14.32 7.11
CA HIS A 28 -9.36 -14.16 8.09
C HIS A 28 -10.69 -13.80 7.40
N LYS A 29 -11.80 -13.96 8.12
CA LYS A 29 -13.16 -13.74 7.60
C LYS A 29 -13.76 -12.37 7.94
N HIS A 30 -13.10 -11.59 8.81
CA HIS A 30 -13.59 -10.26 9.20
C HIS A 30 -13.16 -9.18 8.18
N PHE A 31 -13.97 -8.13 8.07
CA PHE A 31 -13.72 -7.03 7.14
C PHE A 31 -12.57 -6.13 7.61
N PHE A 32 -12.57 -5.69 8.87
CA PHE A 32 -11.56 -4.78 9.42
C PHE A 32 -10.28 -5.52 9.84
N GLU A 33 -9.15 -4.87 9.70
CA GLU A 33 -7.83 -5.37 10.05
C GLU A 33 -7.08 -4.37 10.93
N MET A 34 -6.17 -4.84 11.80
CA MET A 34 -5.25 -3.94 12.51
C MET A 34 -4.39 -3.13 11.54
N ASN A 35 -4.17 -3.67 10.34
CA ASN A 35 -3.49 -3.00 9.25
C ASN A 35 -4.22 -1.72 8.77
N ASP A 36 -5.54 -1.61 8.97
CA ASP A 36 -6.30 -0.41 8.58
C ASP A 36 -5.84 0.84 9.36
N LEU A 37 -5.20 0.66 10.51
CA LEU A 37 -4.59 1.76 11.27
C LEU A 37 -3.50 2.48 10.49
N PHE A 38 -2.84 1.85 9.52
CA PHE A 38 -1.90 2.56 8.64
C PHE A 38 -2.58 3.64 7.81
N ALA A 39 -3.83 3.42 7.35
CA ALA A 39 -4.57 4.46 6.64
C ALA A 39 -4.79 5.70 7.53
N VAL A 40 -5.09 5.50 8.82
CA VAL A 40 -5.23 6.58 9.79
C VAL A 40 -3.87 7.26 10.07
N MET A 41 -2.82 6.47 10.27
CA MET A 41 -1.47 7.00 10.52
C MET A 41 -0.95 7.85 9.36
N PHE A 42 -1.29 7.53 8.11
CA PHE A 42 -0.91 8.34 6.95
C PHE A 42 -1.88 9.49 6.66
N SER A 43 -3.15 9.38 7.04
CA SER A 43 -4.11 10.48 6.84
C SER A 43 -3.79 11.68 7.73
N ILE A 44 -3.31 11.46 8.96
CA ILE A 44 -2.91 12.54 9.88
C ILE A 44 -1.85 13.48 9.26
N PRO A 45 -0.65 13.01 8.87
CA PRO A 45 0.34 13.89 8.24
C PRO A 45 -0.15 14.44 6.90
N SER A 46 -0.93 13.69 6.13
CA SER A 46 -1.54 14.18 4.89
C SER A 46 -2.41 15.42 5.14
N ILE A 47 -3.31 15.35 6.12
CA ILE A 47 -4.23 16.44 6.49
C ILE A 47 -3.45 17.63 7.03
N LEU A 48 -2.49 17.40 7.94
CA LEU A 48 -1.69 18.48 8.52
C LEU A 48 -0.89 19.23 7.44
N LEU A 49 -0.24 18.50 6.53
CA LEU A 49 0.54 19.11 5.44
C LEU A 49 -0.35 19.93 4.50
N ILE A 50 -1.55 19.44 4.17
CA ILE A 50 -2.53 20.18 3.38
C ILE A 50 -2.98 21.44 4.14
N TYR A 51 -3.41 21.29 5.39
CA TYR A 51 -3.89 22.39 6.21
C TYR A 51 -2.83 23.50 6.32
N PHE A 52 -1.63 23.18 6.79
CA PHE A 52 -0.55 24.16 6.93
C PHE A 52 -0.14 24.76 5.59
N GLY A 53 -0.13 23.98 4.51
CA GLY A 53 0.20 24.48 3.18
C GLY A 53 -0.85 25.39 2.56
N TYR A 54 -2.10 25.37 3.03
CA TYR A 54 -3.12 26.35 2.65
C TYR A 54 -3.22 27.53 3.64
N SER A 55 -2.93 27.30 4.92
CA SER A 55 -3.03 28.33 5.96
C SER A 55 -1.86 29.30 6.01
N TYR A 56 -0.66 28.90 5.55
CA TYR A 56 0.55 29.71 5.63
C TYR A 56 1.28 29.74 4.28
N GLU A 57 1.42 30.94 3.70
CA GLU A 57 2.04 31.11 2.38
C GLU A 57 3.50 30.60 2.34
N SER A 58 4.26 30.83 3.41
CA SER A 58 5.63 30.32 3.58
C SER A 58 5.73 28.79 3.56
N TYR A 59 4.64 28.09 3.83
CA TYR A 59 4.55 26.63 3.83
C TYR A 59 3.75 26.08 2.65
N SER A 60 3.47 26.91 1.65
CA SER A 60 2.62 26.53 0.51
C SER A 60 3.06 25.27 -0.23
N ILE A 61 4.35 24.92 -0.19
CA ILE A 61 4.87 23.68 -0.77
C ILE A 61 4.36 22.41 -0.06
N LEU A 62 4.04 22.48 1.24
CA LEU A 62 3.61 21.34 2.05
C LEU A 62 2.32 20.71 1.52
N LYS A 63 1.40 21.51 0.97
CA LYS A 63 0.12 20.99 0.45
C LYS A 63 0.32 19.96 -0.67
N TYR A 64 1.35 20.12 -1.50
CA TYR A 64 1.63 19.17 -2.58
C TYR A 64 2.14 17.82 -2.05
N PHE A 65 2.92 17.83 -0.97
CA PHE A 65 3.31 16.60 -0.27
C PHE A 65 2.10 15.91 0.36
N GLY A 66 1.24 16.68 1.05
CA GLY A 66 0.01 16.15 1.62
C GLY A 66 -0.94 15.58 0.56
N ILE A 67 -1.15 16.29 -0.56
CA ILE A 67 -1.93 15.78 -1.70
C ILE A 67 -1.30 14.51 -2.28
N GLY A 68 0.05 14.46 -2.37
CA GLY A 68 0.77 13.28 -2.81
C GLY A 68 0.53 12.07 -1.92
N ILE A 69 0.51 12.24 -0.60
CA ILE A 69 0.17 11.17 0.37
C ILE A 69 -1.28 10.73 0.16
N PHE A 70 -2.21 11.67 0.07
CA PHE A 70 -3.63 11.38 -0.13
C PHE A 70 -3.87 10.57 -1.42
N LEU A 71 -3.39 11.05 -2.56
CA LEU A 71 -3.57 10.38 -3.85
C LEU A 71 -2.93 8.99 -3.87
N TYR A 72 -1.77 8.85 -3.23
CA TYR A 72 -1.13 7.55 -3.09
C TYR A 72 -1.93 6.60 -2.18
N GLY A 73 -2.54 7.12 -1.10
CA GLY A 73 -3.46 6.36 -0.25
C GLY A 73 -4.73 5.92 -0.98
N VAL A 74 -5.28 6.75 -1.86
CA VAL A 74 -6.40 6.37 -2.74
C VAL A 74 -5.99 5.26 -3.70
N ALA A 75 -4.84 5.41 -4.38
CA ALA A 75 -4.28 4.36 -5.21
C ALA A 75 -4.03 3.07 -4.42
N TYR A 76 -3.66 3.20 -3.13
CA TYR A 76 -3.52 2.09 -2.22
C TYR A 76 -4.81 1.32 -2.01
N ILE A 77 -5.88 1.99 -1.58
CA ILE A 77 -7.16 1.32 -1.33
C ILE A 77 -7.67 0.62 -2.61
N ILE A 78 -7.56 1.29 -3.77
CA ILE A 78 -7.97 0.71 -5.05
C ILE A 78 -7.17 -0.56 -5.36
N PHE A 79 -5.84 -0.50 -5.38
CA PHE A 79 -5.05 -1.67 -5.75
C PHE A 79 -5.11 -2.77 -4.66
N HIS A 80 -4.99 -2.39 -3.40
CA HIS A 80 -4.91 -3.30 -2.28
C HIS A 80 -6.25 -3.95 -1.94
N ASP A 81 -7.24 -3.15 -1.56
CA ASP A 81 -8.49 -3.62 -0.98
C ASP A 81 -9.54 -3.97 -2.03
N VAL A 82 -9.52 -3.29 -3.18
CA VAL A 82 -10.47 -3.56 -4.28
C VAL A 82 -9.93 -4.63 -5.22
N ILE A 83 -8.71 -4.45 -5.74
CA ILE A 83 -8.19 -5.30 -6.82
C ILE A 83 -7.58 -6.60 -6.29
N VAL A 84 -6.64 -6.52 -5.34
CA VAL A 84 -5.83 -7.67 -4.92
C VAL A 84 -6.51 -8.52 -3.85
N HIS A 85 -6.93 -7.90 -2.75
CA HIS A 85 -7.55 -8.59 -1.61
C HIS A 85 -9.06 -8.70 -1.68
N ARG A 86 -9.71 -7.92 -2.56
CA ARG A 86 -11.17 -7.93 -2.78
C ARG A 86 -11.98 -7.81 -1.48
N ARG A 87 -11.47 -7.05 -0.51
CA ARG A 87 -12.20 -6.65 0.71
C ARG A 87 -13.44 -5.86 0.31
N ILE A 88 -13.30 -4.99 -0.71
CA ILE A 88 -14.41 -4.30 -1.36
C ILE A 88 -14.77 -5.06 -2.64
N LYS A 89 -16.00 -5.59 -2.71
CA LYS A 89 -16.45 -6.49 -3.80
C LYS A 89 -16.80 -5.74 -5.09
N ILE A 90 -15.79 -5.21 -5.78
CA ILE A 90 -15.93 -4.68 -7.14
C ILE A 90 -15.21 -5.63 -8.09
N ASN A 91 -15.93 -6.11 -9.12
CA ASN A 91 -15.37 -7.03 -10.08
C ASN A 91 -14.33 -6.31 -10.95
N PHE A 92 -13.05 -6.59 -10.71
CA PHE A 92 -11.95 -6.09 -11.52
C PHE A 92 -11.18 -7.26 -12.15
N LYS A 93 -11.03 -7.21 -13.48
CA LYS A 93 -10.14 -8.08 -14.25
C LYS A 93 -9.24 -7.18 -15.10
N SER A 94 -7.93 -7.29 -14.92
CA SER A 94 -6.99 -6.53 -15.75
C SER A 94 -6.40 -7.40 -16.85
N ASN A 95 -6.50 -6.93 -18.09
CA ASN A 95 -5.81 -7.50 -19.24
C ASN A 95 -4.41 -6.89 -19.46
N ASN A 96 -4.01 -5.92 -18.62
CA ASN A 96 -2.73 -5.23 -18.73
C ASN A 96 -1.60 -6.04 -18.06
N GLU A 97 -0.51 -6.28 -18.79
CA GLU A 97 0.64 -7.04 -18.30
C GLU A 97 1.30 -6.42 -17.07
N TYR A 98 1.39 -5.08 -17.02
CA TYR A 98 1.93 -4.35 -15.88
C TYR A 98 1.10 -4.59 -14.61
N MET A 99 -0.23 -4.44 -14.72
CA MET A 99 -1.15 -4.66 -13.61
C MET A 99 -1.05 -6.11 -13.11
N ARG A 100 -1.02 -7.07 -14.04
CA ARG A 100 -0.79 -8.49 -13.71
C ARG A 100 0.54 -8.71 -12.99
N ARG A 101 1.62 -8.03 -13.40
CA ARG A 101 2.93 -8.10 -12.74
C ARG A 101 2.87 -7.59 -11.29
N ILE A 102 2.32 -6.40 -11.06
CA ILE A 102 2.26 -5.83 -9.70
C ILE A 102 1.35 -6.65 -8.79
N MET A 103 0.23 -7.18 -9.32
CA MET A 103 -0.62 -8.13 -8.59
C MET A 103 0.14 -9.41 -8.22
N ASN A 104 0.89 -10.01 -9.16
CA ASN A 104 1.69 -11.20 -8.89
C ASN A 104 2.79 -10.94 -7.85
N ALA A 105 3.46 -9.79 -7.92
CA ALA A 105 4.45 -9.39 -6.92
C ALA A 105 3.82 -9.32 -5.51
N HIS A 106 2.63 -8.73 -5.40
CA HIS A 106 1.87 -8.65 -4.16
C HIS A 106 1.43 -10.04 -3.65
N TYR A 107 0.99 -10.93 -4.54
CA TYR A 107 0.69 -12.32 -4.14
C TYR A 107 1.93 -13.08 -3.65
N VAL A 108 3.07 -12.93 -4.33
CA VAL A 108 4.35 -13.52 -3.89
C VAL A 108 4.77 -12.99 -2.52
N HIS A 109 4.52 -11.71 -2.25
CA HIS A 109 4.75 -11.10 -0.95
C HIS A 109 3.92 -11.77 0.16
N HIS A 110 2.63 -11.98 -0.06
CA HIS A 110 1.72 -12.60 0.91
C HIS A 110 1.87 -14.12 1.08
N LYS A 111 2.66 -14.80 0.23
CA LYS A 111 2.98 -16.23 0.45
C LYS A 111 3.74 -16.48 1.75
N VAL A 112 4.39 -15.45 2.29
CA VAL A 112 5.09 -15.52 3.58
C VAL A 112 4.19 -14.90 4.66
N HIS A 113 3.82 -15.71 5.65
CA HIS A 113 2.92 -15.32 6.75
C HIS A 113 3.67 -14.85 8.02
N SER A 114 4.99 -14.69 7.93
CA SER A 114 5.88 -14.21 8.98
C SER A 114 6.45 -12.83 8.64
N LYS A 115 6.99 -12.18 9.66
CA LYS A 115 7.72 -10.92 9.54
C LYS A 115 8.91 -11.05 8.58
N ASP A 116 9.65 -12.15 8.73
CA ASP A 116 10.90 -12.41 8.02
C ASP A 116 10.70 -13.26 6.76
N GLY A 117 11.57 -13.08 5.77
CA GLY A 117 11.62 -13.88 4.53
C GLY A 117 10.68 -13.42 3.41
N ALA A 118 9.79 -12.45 3.67
CA ALA A 118 8.94 -11.84 2.66
C ALA A 118 9.76 -11.12 1.58
N LYS A 119 9.21 -11.06 0.37
CA LYS A 119 9.83 -10.42 -0.81
C LYS A 119 8.81 -9.46 -1.42
N ALA A 120 9.23 -8.67 -2.41
CA ALA A 120 8.32 -7.82 -3.19
C ALA A 120 7.48 -6.81 -2.37
N PHE A 121 8.14 -5.95 -1.58
CA PHE A 121 7.47 -4.92 -0.76
C PHE A 121 6.93 -3.72 -1.55
N GLY A 122 7.14 -3.67 -2.87
CA GLY A 122 6.65 -2.59 -3.73
C GLY A 122 5.16 -2.73 -3.97
N PHE A 123 4.50 -1.59 -4.14
CA PHE A 123 3.05 -1.52 -4.21
C PHE A 123 2.56 -1.21 -5.64
N LEU A 124 2.92 -0.04 -6.19
CA LEU A 124 2.64 0.29 -7.59
C LEU A 124 3.81 -0.03 -8.52
N PHE A 125 4.92 -0.53 -7.98
CA PHE A 125 6.09 -0.92 -8.76
C PHE A 125 6.52 -2.36 -8.47
N ALA A 126 6.77 -3.11 -9.53
CA ALA A 126 7.30 -4.47 -9.45
C ALA A 126 8.37 -4.70 -10.53
N PRO A 127 9.54 -5.29 -10.16
CA PRO A 127 10.56 -5.71 -11.12
C PRO A 127 10.07 -6.78 -12.11
N LYS A 128 10.63 -6.81 -13.33
CA LYS A 128 10.25 -7.76 -14.41
C LYS A 128 10.31 -9.25 -14.03
N LYS A 129 11.11 -9.64 -13.03
CA LYS A 129 11.13 -11.02 -12.51
C LYS A 129 9.79 -11.52 -11.96
N TYR A 130 8.84 -10.62 -11.73
CA TYR A 130 7.47 -10.94 -11.31
C TYR A 130 6.46 -10.93 -12.47
N ASP A 131 6.91 -10.77 -13.72
CA ASP A 131 6.02 -10.93 -14.87
C ASP A 131 5.39 -12.33 -14.86
N ILE A 132 4.09 -12.42 -15.13
CA ILE A 132 3.41 -13.70 -15.24
C ILE A 132 3.82 -14.31 -16.58
N LYS A 133 4.59 -15.39 -16.56
CA LYS A 133 4.94 -16.13 -17.78
C LYS A 133 3.65 -16.54 -18.48
N LYS A 134 3.55 -16.24 -19.77
CA LYS A 134 2.50 -16.81 -20.63
C LYS A 134 2.97 -18.22 -20.93
N ASP A 135 2.24 -19.21 -20.42
CA ASP A 135 2.34 -20.59 -20.89
C ASP A 135 1.78 -20.68 -22.31
#